data_AF-A0A7V9LKS6-F1
#
_entry.id   AF-A0A7V9LKS6-F1
#
_cell.length_a   1.000
_cell.length_b   1.000
_cell.length_c   1.000
_cell.angle_alpha   90.00
_cell.angle_beta   90.00
_cell.angle_gamma   90.00
#
_symmetry.space_group_name_H-M   'P 1'
#
loop_
_entity.id
_entity.type
_entity.pdbx_description
1 polymer ?
#
loop_
_entity_poly.entity_id
_entity_poly.type
_entity_poly.pdbx_seq_one_letter_code
_entity_poly.pdbx_strand_id
1 'polypeptide(L)'
;GPLTNPAGALNQVMGVFHPDLVGIQVRVLQQLGSHHVLTVYGKDGMDEVSLGAATMIGELKDGVVREYEIHPEDFGLDMVSNRGIKVANAAESKAMVLEALDNVEGTPREIVILNAGVALYAANVADSIGDGIGRARSAVSSGAARQTLDRFIATTQALAA
;
A
#
# COMPACT_ATOMS: atom_id res chain seq x y z
N GLY A 1 9.91 -15.17 3.04
CA GLY A 1 9.21 -14.38 2.01
C GLY A 1 8.27 -13.42 2.71
N PRO A 2 7.06 -13.15 2.19
CA PRO A 2 6.17 -12.17 2.83
C PRO A 2 5.58 -12.68 4.17
N LEU A 3 5.53 -13.99 4.41
CA LEU A 3 5.02 -14.58 5.65
C LEU A 3 6.02 -14.64 6.82
N THR A 4 7.31 -14.35 6.60
CA THR A 4 8.37 -14.58 7.61
C THR A 4 8.60 -13.41 8.56
N ASN A 5 8.00 -12.25 8.28
CA ASN A 5 8.00 -11.01 9.06
C ASN A 5 8.90 -11.00 10.33
N PRO A 6 10.19 -10.64 10.20
CA PRO A 6 11.15 -10.77 11.29
C PRO A 6 10.92 -9.76 12.44
N ALA A 7 10.14 -8.71 12.20
CA ALA A 7 9.76 -7.73 13.22
C ALA A 7 8.54 -8.18 14.04
N GLY A 8 7.87 -9.28 13.67
CA GLY A 8 6.67 -9.75 14.35
C GLY A 8 5.49 -8.78 14.24
N ALA A 9 5.43 -7.97 13.18
CA ALA A 9 4.32 -7.04 13.00
C ALA A 9 2.99 -7.82 12.84
N LEU A 10 2.04 -7.55 13.72
CA LEU A 10 0.73 -8.23 13.74
C LEU A 10 -0.22 -7.69 12.66
N ASN A 11 0.11 -6.55 12.08
CA ASN A 11 -0.68 -5.86 11.07
C ASN A 11 0.13 -5.72 9.78
N GLN A 12 -0.48 -6.00 8.62
CA GLN A 12 0.20 -5.91 7.34
C GLN A 12 -0.74 -5.77 6.14
N VAL A 13 -0.23 -5.16 5.07
CA VAL A 13 -0.78 -5.31 3.72
C VAL A 13 0.12 -6.26 2.96
N MET A 14 -0.46 -7.22 2.23
CA MET A 14 0.30 -8.20 1.47
C MET A 14 -0.25 -8.38 0.06
N GLY A 15 0.55 -7.94 -0.90
CA GLY A 15 0.39 -8.29 -2.31
C GLY A 15 0.48 -9.78 -2.57
N VAL A 16 -0.38 -10.30 -3.44
CA VAL A 16 -0.27 -11.65 -3.98
C VAL A 16 -0.28 -11.61 -5.50
N PHE A 17 0.33 -12.60 -6.15
CA PHE A 17 0.49 -12.61 -7.62
C PHE A 17 -0.68 -13.28 -8.36
N HIS A 18 -1.60 -13.93 -7.66
CA HIS A 18 -2.72 -14.67 -8.24
C HIS A 18 -3.98 -14.48 -7.39
N PRO A 19 -5.18 -14.33 -7.99
CA PRO A 19 -6.41 -14.06 -7.25
C PRO A 19 -6.72 -15.12 -6.18
N ASP A 20 -6.50 -16.40 -6.47
CA ASP A 20 -6.73 -17.49 -5.50
C ASP A 20 -5.92 -17.33 -4.21
N LEU A 21 -4.77 -16.64 -4.28
CA LEU A 21 -3.91 -16.44 -3.11
C LEU A 21 -4.48 -15.41 -2.15
N VAL A 22 -5.44 -14.57 -2.56
CA VAL A 22 -6.05 -13.57 -1.67
C VAL A 22 -6.68 -14.27 -0.46
N GLY A 23 -7.61 -15.21 -0.72
CA GLY A 23 -8.29 -15.98 0.32
C GLY A 23 -7.38 -16.98 1.03
N ILE A 24 -6.46 -17.63 0.31
CA ILE A 24 -5.53 -18.60 0.91
C ILE A 24 -4.63 -17.90 1.94
N GLN A 25 -4.01 -16.80 1.53
CA GLN A 25 -2.97 -16.17 2.32
C GLN A 25 -3.51 -15.44 3.55
N VAL A 26 -4.69 -14.83 3.47
CA VAL A 26 -5.31 -14.19 4.65
C VAL A 26 -5.63 -15.22 5.75
N ARG A 27 -6.06 -16.43 5.35
CA ARG A 27 -6.30 -17.54 6.30
C ARG A 27 -5.01 -18.12 6.85
N VAL A 28 -3.95 -18.20 6.06
CA VAL A 28 -2.60 -18.57 6.57
C VAL A 28 -2.15 -17.57 7.63
N LEU A 29 -2.30 -16.28 7.38
CA LEU A 29 -1.91 -15.23 8.32
C LEU A 29 -2.74 -15.23 9.60
N GLN A 30 -4.02 -15.57 9.53
CA GLN A 30 -4.86 -15.83 10.70
C GLN A 30 -4.30 -16.97 11.55
N GLN A 31 -3.92 -18.10 10.94
CA GLN A 31 -3.34 -19.24 11.66
C GLN A 31 -1.96 -18.92 12.27
N LEU A 32 -1.20 -18.01 11.64
CA LEU A 32 0.08 -17.51 12.15
C LEU A 32 -0.07 -16.44 13.25
N GLY A 33 -1.30 -16.07 13.62
CA GLY A 33 -1.57 -15.14 14.71
C GLY A 33 -1.56 -13.66 14.33
N SER A 34 -1.76 -13.33 13.05
CA SER A 34 -1.92 -11.93 12.63
C SER A 34 -3.24 -11.34 13.16
N HIS A 35 -3.28 -10.01 13.32
CA HIS A 35 -4.41 -9.29 13.90
C HIS A 35 -5.25 -8.56 12.84
N HIS A 36 -4.64 -7.62 12.12
CA HIS A 36 -5.31 -6.86 11.05
C HIS A 36 -4.51 -6.92 9.74
N VAL A 37 -5.00 -7.67 8.77
CA VAL A 37 -4.30 -7.95 7.52
C VAL A 37 -5.20 -7.67 6.33
N LEU A 38 -4.64 -7.06 5.29
CA LEU A 38 -5.26 -7.03 3.97
C LEU A 38 -4.35 -7.74 2.96
N THR A 39 -4.80 -8.88 2.43
CA THR A 39 -4.20 -9.48 1.23
C THR A 39 -4.84 -8.89 0.00
N VAL A 40 -4.04 -8.49 -0.99
CA VAL A 40 -4.51 -7.67 -2.12
C VAL A 40 -4.04 -8.24 -3.45
N TYR A 41 -4.91 -8.18 -4.45
CA TYR A 41 -4.60 -8.50 -5.84
C TYR A 41 -5.36 -7.55 -6.78
N GLY A 42 -4.63 -6.72 -7.52
CA GLY A 42 -5.18 -5.88 -8.59
C GLY A 42 -5.58 -6.75 -9.78
N LYS A 43 -6.80 -6.59 -10.30
CA LYS A 43 -7.31 -7.36 -11.45
C LYS A 43 -6.62 -7.03 -12.79
N ASP A 44 -5.70 -6.07 -12.80
CA ASP A 44 -4.73 -5.82 -13.85
C ASP A 44 -3.42 -6.61 -13.69
N GLY A 45 -3.35 -7.51 -12.70
CA GLY A 45 -2.21 -8.40 -12.46
C GLY A 45 -1.18 -7.87 -11.45
N MET A 46 -1.52 -6.83 -10.69
CA MET A 46 -0.64 -6.18 -9.73
C MET A 46 -0.72 -6.84 -8.34
N ASP A 47 0.42 -6.95 -7.65
CA ASP A 47 0.53 -7.38 -6.26
C ASP A 47 0.36 -6.21 -5.28
N GLU A 48 -0.52 -5.27 -5.60
CA GLU A 48 -0.87 -4.10 -4.79
C GLU A 48 -2.30 -3.65 -5.10
N VAL A 49 -2.80 -2.63 -4.39
CA VAL A 49 -4.09 -2.02 -4.74
C VAL A 49 -3.90 -1.20 -6.01
N SER A 50 -4.69 -1.51 -7.04
CA SER A 50 -4.56 -0.91 -8.36
C SER A 50 -5.43 0.35 -8.52
N LEU A 51 -4.92 1.31 -9.30
CA LEU A 51 -5.69 2.44 -9.82
C LEU A 51 -6.50 2.07 -11.08
N GLY A 52 -6.38 0.87 -11.61
CA GLY A 52 -7.06 0.45 -12.83
C GLY A 52 -6.56 -0.92 -13.24
N ALA A 53 -7.11 -2.02 -12.72
CA ALA A 53 -8.55 -2.24 -12.44
C ALA A 53 -8.94 -2.36 -10.94
N ALA A 54 -10.11 -2.92 -10.65
CA ALA A 54 -10.57 -3.27 -9.31
C ALA A 54 -9.55 -4.16 -8.58
N THR A 55 -9.56 -4.13 -7.25
CA THR A 55 -8.68 -4.94 -6.40
C THR A 55 -9.48 -5.91 -5.56
N MET A 56 -9.11 -7.19 -5.57
CA MET A 56 -9.62 -8.20 -4.65
C MET A 56 -8.92 -8.09 -3.30
N ILE A 57 -9.69 -8.10 -2.22
CA ILE A 57 -9.21 -7.95 -0.85
C ILE A 57 -9.62 -9.18 -0.02
N GLY A 58 -8.65 -9.75 0.69
CA GLY A 58 -8.86 -10.67 1.79
C GLY A 58 -8.48 -9.97 3.08
N GLU A 59 -9.47 -9.60 3.88
CA GLU A 59 -9.26 -8.88 5.14
C GLU A 59 -9.40 -9.84 6.33
N LEU A 60 -8.40 -9.88 7.19
CA LEU A 60 -8.53 -10.41 8.55
C LEU A 60 -8.63 -9.23 9.50
N LYS A 61 -9.72 -9.14 10.26
CA LYS A 61 -9.89 -8.13 11.31
C LYS A 61 -10.76 -8.70 12.43
N ASP A 62 -10.36 -8.46 13.67
CA ASP A 62 -11.06 -8.97 14.87
C ASP A 62 -11.31 -10.49 14.83
N GLY A 63 -10.34 -11.23 14.28
CA GLY A 63 -10.41 -12.69 14.13
C GLY A 63 -11.35 -13.18 13.02
N VAL A 64 -11.99 -12.29 12.26
CA VAL A 64 -12.92 -12.62 11.18
C VAL A 64 -12.25 -12.36 9.83
N VAL A 65 -12.35 -13.34 8.92
CA VAL A 65 -11.92 -13.18 7.53
C VAL A 65 -13.10 -12.74 6.68
N ARG A 66 -12.90 -11.71 5.87
CA ARG A 66 -13.84 -11.22 4.85
C ARG A 66 -13.13 -11.12 3.51
N GLU A 67 -13.86 -11.40 2.43
CA GLU A 67 -13.38 -11.22 1.07
C GLU A 67 -14.34 -10.29 0.34
N TYR A 68 -13.78 -9.27 -0.31
CA TYR A 68 -14.53 -8.25 -1.03
C TYR A 68 -13.68 -7.62 -2.13
N GLU A 69 -14.28 -6.74 -2.92
CA GLU A 69 -13.57 -5.98 -3.95
C GLU A 69 -13.70 -4.49 -3.67
N ILE A 70 -12.67 -3.75 -4.05
CA ILE A 70 -12.64 -2.29 -4.02
C ILE A 70 -12.28 -1.74 -5.40
N HIS A 71 -12.80 -0.56 -5.70
CA HIS A 71 -12.49 0.23 -6.88
C HIS A 71 -11.90 1.58 -6.46
N PRO A 72 -11.02 2.20 -7.26
CA PRO A 72 -10.54 3.57 -7.01
C PRO A 72 -11.69 4.56 -6.77
N GLU A 73 -12.79 4.40 -7.50
CA GLU A 73 -13.98 5.24 -7.44
C GLU A 73 -14.70 5.20 -6.09
N ASP A 74 -14.58 4.09 -5.34
CA ASP A 74 -15.13 3.97 -3.98
C ASP A 74 -14.51 5.02 -3.03
N PHE A 75 -13.36 5.57 -3.41
CA PHE A 75 -12.61 6.58 -2.66
C PHE A 75 -12.50 7.93 -3.39
N GLY A 76 -13.27 8.12 -4.47
CA GLY A 76 -13.24 9.34 -5.28
C GLY A 76 -11.95 9.52 -6.09
N LEU A 77 -11.24 8.43 -6.39
CA LEU A 77 -10.10 8.42 -7.30
C LEU A 77 -10.56 7.98 -8.69
N ASP A 78 -9.95 8.54 -9.72
CA ASP A 78 -10.21 8.12 -11.10
C ASP A 78 -9.50 6.80 -11.40
N MET A 79 -10.14 5.92 -12.17
CA MET A 79 -9.44 4.80 -12.77
C MET A 79 -8.39 5.28 -13.79
N VAL A 80 -7.12 4.89 -13.60
CA VAL A 80 -6.01 5.28 -14.47
C VAL A 80 -5.21 4.05 -14.90
N SER A 81 -4.82 4.02 -16.17
CA SER A 81 -3.98 2.95 -16.72
C SER A 81 -2.58 2.93 -16.07
N ASN A 82 -2.12 1.72 -15.71
CA ASN A 82 -0.76 1.48 -15.21
C ASN A 82 0.38 1.87 -16.17
N ARG A 83 0.08 2.28 -17.42
CA ARG A 83 1.09 2.79 -18.35
C ARG A 83 1.81 4.03 -17.83
N GLY A 84 1.14 4.85 -17.02
CA GLY A 84 1.71 6.07 -16.43
C GLY A 84 2.78 5.83 -15.35
N ILE A 85 2.94 4.58 -14.89
CA ILE A 85 3.89 4.21 -13.82
C ILE A 85 4.95 3.20 -14.29
N LYS A 86 5.09 2.99 -15.60
CA LYS A 86 6.15 2.16 -16.16
C LYS A 86 7.46 2.93 -16.21
N VAL A 87 8.52 2.30 -15.74
CA VAL A 87 9.90 2.83 -15.73
C VAL A 87 10.86 1.83 -16.35
N ALA A 88 11.89 2.30 -17.03
CA ALA A 88 12.87 1.46 -17.70
C ALA A 88 14.02 1.01 -16.78
N ASN A 89 14.27 1.74 -15.69
CA ASN A 89 15.40 1.48 -14.79
C ASN A 89 15.19 2.07 -13.39
N ALA A 90 16.13 1.77 -12.48
CA ALA A 90 16.09 2.23 -11.10
C ALA A 90 16.22 3.75 -10.92
N ALA A 91 16.90 4.45 -11.84
CA ALA A 91 17.03 5.91 -11.77
C ALA A 91 15.70 6.61 -12.06
N GLU A 92 14.97 6.12 -13.07
CA GLU A 92 13.61 6.57 -13.37
C GLU A 92 12.62 6.23 -12.25
N SER A 93 12.71 5.01 -11.69
CA SER A 93 11.90 4.62 -10.52
C SER A 93 12.12 5.57 -9.34
N LYS A 94 13.38 5.90 -9.03
CA LYS A 94 13.72 6.88 -7.99
C LYS A 94 13.10 8.24 -8.29
N ALA A 95 13.25 8.75 -9.52
CA ALA A 95 12.69 10.04 -9.90
C ALA A 95 11.16 10.07 -9.69
N MET A 96 10.47 9.02 -10.14
CA MET A 96 9.01 8.90 -10.01
C MET A 96 8.53 8.80 -8.55
N VAL A 97 9.26 8.09 -7.68
CA VAL A 97 8.95 8.07 -6.24
C VAL A 97 9.14 9.45 -5.62
N LEU A 98 10.21 10.17 -5.99
CA LEU A 98 10.45 11.52 -5.48
C LEU A 98 9.37 12.50 -5.97
N GLU A 99 8.93 12.40 -7.23
CA GLU A 99 7.79 13.18 -7.76
C GLU A 99 6.51 12.95 -6.93
N ALA A 100 6.19 11.69 -6.63
CA ALA A 100 5.04 11.36 -5.80
C ALA A 100 5.14 11.98 -4.39
N LEU A 101 6.32 11.90 -3.77
CA LEU A 101 6.57 12.46 -2.43
C LEU A 101 6.67 13.99 -2.39
N ASP A 102 7.06 14.61 -3.51
CA ASP A 102 7.07 16.07 -3.70
C ASP A 102 5.69 16.63 -4.09
N ASN A 103 4.65 15.79 -3.99
CA ASN A 103 3.26 16.13 -4.24
C ASN A 103 2.98 16.57 -5.70
N VAL A 104 3.80 16.14 -6.66
CA VAL A 104 3.55 16.39 -8.08
C VAL A 104 2.28 15.65 -8.51
N GLU A 105 1.37 16.36 -9.19
CA GLU A 105 0.12 15.77 -9.67
C GLU A 105 0.39 14.69 -10.74
N GLY A 106 -0.20 13.51 -10.55
CA GLY A 106 -0.11 12.42 -11.53
C GLY A 106 -0.33 11.04 -10.92
N THR A 107 -0.38 10.03 -11.79
CA THR A 107 -0.57 8.61 -11.42
C THR A 107 0.40 8.13 -10.33
N PRO A 108 1.70 8.49 -10.33
CA PRO A 108 2.62 8.08 -9.26
C PRO A 108 2.18 8.53 -7.87
N ARG A 109 1.69 9.76 -7.73
CA ARG A 109 1.20 10.29 -6.45
C ARG A 109 -0.06 9.55 -6.01
N GLU A 110 -1.00 9.36 -6.93
CA GLU A 110 -2.30 8.76 -6.59
C GLU A 110 -2.16 7.28 -6.16
N ILE A 111 -1.29 6.49 -6.82
CA ILE A 111 -1.10 5.07 -6.45
C ILE A 111 -0.38 4.93 -5.11
N VAL A 112 0.56 5.83 -4.81
CA VAL A 112 1.24 5.91 -3.51
C VAL A 112 0.24 6.28 -2.41
N ILE A 113 -0.62 7.28 -2.63
CA ILE A 113 -1.64 7.69 -1.67
C ILE A 113 -2.63 6.54 -1.41
N LEU A 114 -3.08 5.85 -2.45
CA LEU A 114 -4.02 4.72 -2.35
C LEU A 114 -3.43 3.60 -1.49
N ASN A 115 -2.25 3.08 -1.84
CA ASN A 115 -1.63 1.98 -1.11
C ASN A 115 -1.19 2.39 0.31
N ALA A 116 -0.70 3.61 0.50
CA ALA A 116 -0.40 4.12 1.83
C ALA A 116 -1.65 4.26 2.70
N GLY A 117 -2.79 4.64 2.11
CA GLY A 117 -4.06 4.71 2.82
C GLY A 117 -4.55 3.33 3.30
N VAL A 118 -4.43 2.32 2.43
CA VAL A 118 -4.72 0.92 2.77
C VAL A 118 -3.79 0.43 3.89
N ALA A 119 -2.50 0.80 3.85
CA ALA A 119 -1.54 0.48 4.90
C ALA A 119 -1.87 1.17 6.24
N LEU A 120 -2.27 2.44 6.22
CA LEU A 120 -2.70 3.17 7.43
C LEU A 120 -3.95 2.55 8.07
N TYR A 121 -4.88 2.08 7.24
CA TYR A 121 -6.06 1.33 7.69
C TYR A 121 -5.66 -0.02 8.32
N ALA A 122 -4.87 -0.83 7.62
CA ALA A 122 -4.38 -2.12 8.12
C ALA A 122 -3.61 -1.96 9.46
N ALA A 123 -2.87 -0.86 9.60
CA ALA A 123 -2.11 -0.54 10.79
C ALA A 123 -2.97 0.00 11.96
N ASN A 124 -4.29 0.10 11.82
CA ASN A 124 -5.22 0.70 12.80
C ASN A 124 -4.88 2.16 13.14
N VAL A 125 -4.26 2.89 12.22
CA VAL A 125 -4.01 4.33 12.38
C VAL A 125 -5.12 5.18 11.74
N ALA A 126 -5.95 4.55 10.91
CA ALA A 126 -7.12 5.13 10.28
C ALA A 126 -8.33 4.19 10.45
N ASP A 127 -9.53 4.75 10.59
CA ASP A 127 -10.74 3.97 10.89
C ASP A 127 -11.31 3.26 9.64
N SER A 128 -10.94 3.73 8.45
CA SER A 128 -11.33 3.19 7.16
C SER A 128 -10.24 3.41 6.12
N ILE A 129 -10.32 2.71 4.97
CA ILE A 129 -9.42 2.94 3.83
C ILE A 129 -9.52 4.41 3.35
N GLY A 130 -10.73 4.96 3.27
CA GLY A 130 -10.95 6.36 2.87
C GLY A 130 -10.29 7.38 3.81
N ASP A 131 -10.42 7.17 5.13
CA ASP A 131 -9.70 7.98 6.13
C ASP A 131 -8.17 7.83 5.97
N GLY A 132 -7.69 6.59 5.76
CA GLY A 132 -6.29 6.31 5.48
C GLY A 132 -5.77 7.10 4.27
N ILE A 133 -6.53 7.11 3.17
CA ILE A 133 -6.22 7.88 1.95
C ILE A 133 -6.14 9.38 2.26
N GLY A 134 -7.09 9.92 3.02
CA GLY A 134 -7.08 11.33 3.44
C GLY A 134 -5.84 11.70 4.25
N ARG A 135 -5.42 10.82 5.18
CA ARG A 135 -4.20 10.99 5.99
C ARG A 135 -2.94 10.86 5.15
N ALA A 136 -2.87 9.89 4.23
CA ALA A 136 -1.75 9.74 3.29
C ALA A 136 -1.59 10.97 2.40
N ARG A 137 -2.70 11.49 1.84
CA ARG A 137 -2.71 12.73 1.03
C ARG A 137 -2.22 13.93 1.84
N SER A 138 -2.64 14.04 3.10
CA SER A 138 -2.18 15.11 4.00
C SER A 138 -0.67 15.01 4.28
N ALA A 139 -0.14 13.80 4.48
CA ALA A 139 1.28 13.57 4.72
C ALA A 139 2.15 13.92 3.50
N VAL A 140 1.67 13.61 2.28
CA VAL A 140 2.35 13.98 1.03
C VAL A 140 2.27 15.48 0.78
N SER A 141 1.07 16.07 0.82
CA SER A 141 0.88 17.49 0.51
C SER A 141 1.53 18.46 1.50
N SER A 142 1.68 18.06 2.77
CA SER A 142 2.43 18.85 3.77
C SER A 142 3.95 18.69 3.67
N GLY A 143 4.45 17.77 2.85
CA GLY A 143 5.88 17.43 2.74
C GLY A 143 6.41 16.54 3.88
N ALA A 144 5.57 16.14 4.84
CA ALA A 144 5.98 15.29 5.96
C ALA A 144 6.47 13.90 5.52
N ALA A 145 5.88 13.34 4.45
CA ALA A 145 6.33 12.09 3.86
C ALA A 145 7.75 12.22 3.28
N ARG A 146 8.01 13.29 2.53
CA ARG A 146 9.35 13.58 1.97
C ARG A 146 10.40 13.78 3.07
N GLN A 147 10.08 14.58 4.09
CA GLN A 147 10.97 14.78 5.23
C GLN A 147 11.29 13.49 5.99
N THR A 148 10.35 12.54 6.02
CA THR A 148 10.57 11.23 6.66
C THR A 148 11.58 10.39 5.89
N LEU A 149 11.55 10.42 4.55
CA LEU A 149 12.58 9.80 3.71
C LEU A 149 13.95 10.42 3.98
N ASP A 150 14.04 11.75 3.97
CA ASP A 150 15.32 12.46 4.20
C ASP A 150 15.90 12.13 5.59
N ARG A 151 15.05 12.08 6.63
CA ARG A 151 15.44 11.70 7.99
C ARG A 151 15.89 10.25 8.08
N PHE A 152 15.22 9.33 7.38
CA PHE A 152 15.63 7.91 7.33
C PHE A 152 17.03 7.76 6.71
N ILE A 153 17.28 8.45 5.59
CA ILE A 153 18.60 8.45 4.93
C ILE A 153 19.68 8.99 5.88
N ALA A 154 19.45 10.16 6.49
CA ALA A 154 20.42 10.75 7.40
C ALA A 154 20.71 9.85 8.62
N THR A 155 19.67 9.21 9.17
CA THR A 155 19.81 8.34 10.34
C THR A 155 20.61 7.09 10.03
N THR A 156 20.31 6.42 8.90
CA THR A 156 21.03 5.20 8.50
C THR A 156 22.49 5.45 8.15
N GLN A 157 22.79 6.61 7.55
CA GLN A 157 24.18 7.03 7.31
C GLN A 157 24.93 7.32 8.62
N ALA A 158 24.29 8.00 9.58
CA ALA A 158 24.90 8.29 10.87
C ALA A 158 25.17 7.03 11.70
N LEU A 159 24.30 6.02 11.64
CA LEU A 159 24.48 4.75 12.36
C LEU A 159 25.50 3.80 11.72
N ALA A 160 25.87 4.04 10.46
CA ALA A 160 26.86 3.24 9.74
C ALA A 160 28.30 3.81 9.85
N ALA A 161 28.45 5.03 10.38
CA ALA A 161 29.72 5.70 10.62
C ALA A 161 30.36 5.23 11.92
#